data_AF-A0A954G8U6-F1
#
_entry.id   AF-A0A954G8U6-F1
#
_cell.length_a   1.000
_cell.length_b   1.000
_cell.length_c   1.000
_cell.angle_alpha   90.00
_cell.angle_beta   90.00
_cell.angle_gamma   90.00
#
_symmetry.space_group_name_H-M   'P 1'
#
loop_
_entity.id
_entity.type
_entity.pdbx_description
1 polymer ?
#
loop_
_entity_poly.entity_id
_entity_poly.type
_entity_poly.pdbx_seq_one_letter_code
_entity_poly.pdbx_strand_id
1 'polypeptide(L)'
;PHPDLVIIAFGMNDSAGRSAKEYQANTKALMEEVRKKLPDTEFILVAPMLGNRDWVRLKHELFPQYRDALAELCGSGIALADMTSLWTEFLKQKQDWDLTGNGVNHPNDFGHRVYAQVLSALLVPPTVTVSTVAETPAPEELMLWNGQAPIDKEHFKNEDTKITVHRPAKGNGAAIVICPGGGYQRLVTGGEGHGIAKWLNQHGIAGIVLEYRMPHGRTYVPLMDAQRAIRLVRANAKRWDIDPNRIGIMGFSAGGHLASTAATHFDKGNPQAKELVDRESCRPDFAILVYPVVTMGESTHGGSRKNLLGDNPTPDMVKLFSNEKQVTAETPPVFLAHAVDDKPVPIKNSQDL
;
A
#
# COMPACT_ATOMS: atom_id res chain seq x y z
N PRO A 1 -23.39 -9.43 -31.06
CA PRO A 1 -22.13 -8.76 -30.65
C PRO A 1 -21.10 -8.84 -31.78
N HIS A 2 -20.58 -7.70 -32.25
CA HIS A 2 -19.45 -7.63 -33.16
C HIS A 2 -18.21 -7.37 -32.31
N PRO A 3 -17.42 -8.40 -31.95
CA PRO A 3 -16.22 -8.17 -31.15
C PRO A 3 -15.22 -7.35 -31.98
N ASP A 4 -14.85 -6.20 -31.45
CA ASP A 4 -13.84 -5.28 -31.97
C ASP A 4 -12.42 -5.67 -31.54
N LEU A 5 -12.29 -6.51 -30.51
CA LEU A 5 -11.02 -7.00 -29.99
C LEU A 5 -11.00 -8.53 -29.82
N VAL A 6 -9.88 -9.16 -30.20
CA VAL A 6 -9.59 -10.58 -29.95
C VAL A 6 -8.26 -10.76 -29.21
N ILE A 7 -8.29 -11.52 -28.11
CA ILE A 7 -7.08 -11.91 -27.38
C ILE A 7 -6.66 -13.31 -27.82
N ILE A 8 -5.44 -13.43 -28.32
CA ILE A 8 -4.85 -14.69 -28.79
C ILE A 8 -3.80 -15.13 -27.76
N ALA A 9 -4.16 -16.10 -26.92
CA ALA A 9 -3.33 -16.63 -25.84
C ALA A 9 -3.18 -18.16 -25.94
N PHE A 10 -2.42 -18.64 -26.93
CA PHE A 10 -2.20 -20.07 -27.14
C PHE A 10 -0.77 -20.39 -27.57
N GLY A 11 -0.42 -21.69 -27.51
CA GLY A 11 0.80 -22.24 -28.12
C GLY A 11 1.99 -22.38 -27.18
N MET A 12 1.80 -22.31 -25.87
CA MET A 12 2.86 -22.69 -24.92
C MET A 12 3.35 -24.14 -25.14
N ASN A 13 2.45 -25.09 -25.44
CA ASN A 13 2.81 -26.47 -25.78
C ASN A 13 3.57 -26.60 -27.11
N ASP A 14 3.49 -25.60 -27.99
CA ASP A 14 4.20 -25.62 -29.26
C ASP A 14 5.72 -25.63 -29.05
N SER A 15 6.19 -25.08 -27.91
CA SER A 15 7.59 -25.13 -27.49
C SER A 15 8.15 -26.56 -27.36
N ALA A 16 7.31 -27.60 -27.43
CA ALA A 16 7.77 -28.97 -27.47
C ALA A 16 8.44 -29.37 -28.80
N GLY A 17 8.32 -28.56 -29.86
CA GLY A 17 8.99 -28.88 -31.13
C GLY A 17 8.68 -27.99 -32.33
N ARG A 18 7.74 -27.05 -32.22
CA ARG A 18 7.41 -26.12 -33.30
C ARG A 18 8.43 -24.97 -33.34
N SER A 19 8.89 -24.58 -34.52
CA SER A 19 9.78 -23.43 -34.65
C SER A 19 9.06 -22.11 -34.37
N ALA A 20 9.81 -21.06 -34.00
CA ALA A 20 9.25 -19.72 -33.82
C ALA A 20 8.61 -19.18 -35.11
N LYS A 21 9.17 -19.53 -36.28
CA LYS A 21 8.63 -19.17 -37.59
C LYS A 21 7.25 -19.81 -37.85
N GLU A 22 7.09 -21.10 -37.52
CA GLU A 22 5.79 -21.77 -37.64
C GLU A 22 4.78 -21.22 -36.64
N TYR A 23 5.21 -20.93 -35.41
CA TYR A 23 4.35 -20.31 -34.39
C TYR A 23 3.83 -18.93 -34.84
N GLN A 24 4.72 -18.10 -35.40
CA GLN A 24 4.37 -16.80 -35.99
C GLN A 24 3.38 -16.95 -37.15
N ALA A 25 3.68 -17.85 -38.10
CA ALA A 25 2.84 -18.07 -39.28
C ALA A 25 1.43 -18.53 -38.89
N ASN A 26 1.31 -19.42 -37.91
CA ASN A 26 0.02 -19.90 -37.42
C ASN A 26 -0.76 -18.77 -36.72
N THR A 27 -0.10 -17.96 -35.91
CA THR A 27 -0.74 -16.81 -35.25
C THR A 27 -1.21 -15.78 -36.27
N LYS A 28 -0.38 -15.46 -37.27
CA LYS A 28 -0.74 -14.55 -38.36
C LYS A 28 -1.94 -15.07 -39.17
N ALA A 29 -1.93 -16.35 -39.54
CA ALA A 29 -3.05 -16.97 -40.26
C ALA A 29 -4.37 -16.89 -39.47
N LEU A 30 -4.32 -17.10 -38.14
CA LEU A 30 -5.49 -16.95 -37.28
C LEU A 30 -6.05 -15.52 -37.32
N MET A 31 -5.19 -14.51 -37.24
CA MET A 31 -5.59 -13.10 -37.32
C MET A 31 -6.20 -12.75 -38.68
N GLU A 32 -5.61 -13.25 -39.77
CA GLU A 32 -6.12 -13.06 -41.13
C GLU A 32 -7.51 -13.68 -41.31
N GLU A 33 -7.75 -14.89 -40.79
CA GLU A 33 -9.08 -15.52 -40.83
C GLU A 33 -10.13 -14.75 -40.05
N VAL A 34 -9.76 -14.16 -38.90
CA VAL A 34 -10.66 -13.27 -38.14
C VAL A 34 -10.97 -12.01 -38.96
N ARG A 35 -9.95 -11.35 -39.52
CA ARG A 35 -10.12 -10.11 -40.31
C ARG A 35 -10.87 -10.31 -41.62
N LYS A 36 -10.90 -11.51 -42.19
CA LYS A 36 -11.80 -11.84 -43.33
C LYS A 36 -13.27 -11.64 -43.00
N LYS A 37 -13.66 -11.86 -41.74
CA LYS A 37 -15.05 -11.72 -41.26
C LYS A 37 -15.30 -10.39 -40.56
N LEU A 38 -14.28 -9.86 -39.88
CA LEU A 38 -14.33 -8.62 -39.09
C LEU A 38 -13.08 -7.77 -39.38
N PRO A 39 -13.08 -6.96 -40.46
CA PRO A 39 -11.88 -6.28 -40.95
C PRO A 39 -11.22 -5.34 -39.93
N ASP A 40 -12.02 -4.71 -39.07
CA ASP A 40 -11.58 -3.72 -38.09
C ASP A 40 -11.16 -4.33 -36.75
N THR A 41 -11.12 -5.66 -36.62
CA THR A 41 -10.73 -6.30 -35.36
C THR A 41 -9.28 -6.01 -34.99
N GLU A 42 -9.10 -5.57 -33.75
CA GLU A 42 -7.83 -5.42 -33.06
C GLU A 42 -7.44 -6.70 -32.33
N PHE A 43 -6.15 -6.85 -32.05
CA PHE A 43 -5.60 -8.06 -31.43
C PHE A 43 -4.68 -7.75 -30.26
N ILE A 44 -4.79 -8.56 -29.20
CA ILE A 44 -3.73 -8.71 -28.20
C ILE A 44 -3.16 -10.11 -28.34
N LEU A 45 -1.86 -10.17 -28.65
CA LEU A 45 -1.10 -11.41 -28.73
C LEU A 45 -0.44 -11.65 -27.38
N VAL A 46 -0.70 -12.79 -26.75
CA VAL A 46 -0.11 -13.12 -25.44
C VAL A 46 1.06 -14.07 -25.64
N ALA A 47 2.27 -13.57 -25.43
CA ALA A 47 3.46 -14.42 -25.41
C ALA A 47 3.34 -15.41 -24.24
N PRO A 48 3.71 -16.69 -24.41
CA PRO A 48 3.52 -17.68 -23.37
C PRO A 48 4.42 -17.42 -22.15
N MET A 49 3.89 -17.64 -20.95
CA MET A 49 4.74 -17.78 -19.76
C MET A 49 5.66 -19.00 -19.89
N LEU A 50 6.75 -19.03 -19.13
CA LEU A 50 7.63 -20.19 -19.09
C LEU A 50 6.94 -21.33 -18.33
N GLY A 51 6.96 -22.54 -18.89
CA GLY A 51 6.58 -23.75 -18.17
C GLY A 51 7.71 -24.21 -17.23
N ASN A 52 7.39 -25.16 -16.35
CA ASN A 52 8.33 -25.78 -15.43
C ASN A 52 9.53 -26.37 -16.19
N ARG A 53 10.75 -26.05 -15.74
CA ARG A 53 12.01 -26.50 -16.34
C ARG A 53 12.23 -28.01 -16.25
N ASP A 54 11.66 -28.65 -15.23
CA ASP A 54 11.78 -30.10 -15.04
C ASP A 54 10.85 -30.88 -15.98
N TRP A 55 9.96 -30.21 -16.71
CA TRP A 55 9.07 -30.87 -17.65
C TRP A 55 9.77 -31.18 -18.98
N VAL A 56 10.08 -32.46 -19.17
CA VAL A 56 10.97 -33.01 -20.22
C VAL A 56 10.64 -32.67 -21.68
N ARG A 57 9.45 -32.13 -21.97
CA ARG A 57 9.04 -31.85 -23.35
C ARG A 57 9.29 -30.41 -23.79
N LEU A 58 9.39 -29.44 -22.89
CA LEU A 58 9.46 -28.03 -23.28
C LEU A 58 10.89 -27.64 -23.63
N LYS A 59 11.05 -26.91 -24.74
CA LYS A 59 12.32 -26.30 -25.14
C LYS A 59 12.32 -24.84 -24.71
N HIS A 60 12.89 -24.55 -23.53
CA HIS A 60 12.84 -23.22 -22.91
C HIS A 60 13.47 -22.11 -23.76
N GLU A 61 14.43 -22.46 -24.62
CA GLU A 61 15.04 -21.54 -25.57
C GLU A 61 14.06 -20.98 -26.62
N LEU A 62 12.92 -21.65 -26.85
CA LEU A 62 11.92 -21.22 -27.81
C LEU A 62 10.98 -20.14 -27.26
N PHE A 63 10.81 -20.00 -25.95
CA PHE A 63 9.86 -19.04 -25.38
C PHE A 63 10.24 -17.58 -25.71
N PRO A 64 11.51 -17.14 -25.53
CA PRO A 64 11.92 -15.80 -25.97
C PRO A 64 11.77 -15.62 -27.48
N GLN A 65 12.04 -16.67 -28.27
CA GLN A 65 11.89 -16.61 -29.73
C GLN A 65 10.42 -16.47 -30.15
N TYR A 66 9.50 -17.13 -29.44
CA TYR A 66 8.06 -16.99 -29.66
C TYR A 66 7.58 -15.59 -29.32
N ARG A 67 8.02 -15.03 -28.18
CA ARG A 67 7.76 -13.64 -27.83
C ARG A 67 8.23 -12.69 -28.95
N ASP A 68 9.48 -12.83 -29.39
CA ASP A 68 10.06 -11.95 -30.42
C ASP A 68 9.31 -12.10 -31.76
N ALA A 69 8.95 -13.32 -32.12
CA ALA A 69 8.16 -13.60 -33.30
C ALA A 69 6.75 -12.99 -33.25
N LEU A 70 6.09 -12.96 -32.07
CA LEU A 70 4.83 -12.23 -31.90
C LEU A 70 5.02 -10.71 -31.94
N ALA A 71 6.13 -10.20 -31.39
CA ALA A 71 6.46 -8.79 -31.43
C ALA A 71 6.60 -8.27 -32.87
N GLU A 72 7.16 -9.06 -33.78
CA GLU A 72 7.23 -8.75 -35.21
C GLU A 72 5.85 -8.64 -35.90
N LEU A 73 4.80 -9.24 -35.34
CA LEU A 73 3.43 -9.09 -35.84
C LEU A 73 2.73 -7.84 -35.29
N CYS A 74 3.29 -7.18 -34.28
CA CYS A 74 2.67 -6.04 -33.63
C CYS A 74 2.75 -4.76 -34.48
N GLY A 75 1.78 -3.88 -34.29
CA GLY A 75 1.61 -2.67 -35.09
C GLY A 75 0.28 -2.00 -34.80
N SER A 76 -0.23 -1.22 -35.74
CA SER A 76 -1.54 -0.57 -35.60
C SER A 76 -2.64 -1.63 -35.36
N GLY A 77 -3.35 -1.50 -34.23
CA GLY A 77 -4.40 -2.44 -33.81
C GLY A 77 -3.90 -3.83 -33.40
N ILE A 78 -2.60 -4.03 -33.13
CA ILE A 78 -2.04 -5.31 -32.68
C ILE A 78 -1.00 -5.04 -31.57
N ALA A 79 -1.28 -5.49 -30.35
CA ALA A 79 -0.41 -5.31 -29.18
C ALA A 79 0.11 -6.66 -28.64
N LEU A 80 1.27 -6.61 -27.95
CA LEU A 80 1.88 -7.76 -27.29
C LEU A 80 1.70 -7.70 -25.77
N ALA A 81 1.14 -8.75 -25.19
CA ALA A 81 1.21 -9.05 -23.76
C ALA A 81 2.41 -9.99 -23.51
N ASP A 82 3.54 -9.41 -23.14
CA ASP A 82 4.80 -10.14 -22.93
C ASP A 82 4.86 -10.82 -21.55
N MET A 83 4.20 -11.97 -21.42
CA MET A 83 4.34 -12.79 -20.21
C MET A 83 5.69 -13.50 -20.14
N THR A 84 6.36 -13.75 -21.27
CA THR A 84 7.64 -14.47 -21.30
C THR A 84 8.72 -13.72 -20.51
N SER A 85 8.92 -12.43 -20.79
CA SER A 85 9.95 -11.63 -20.11
C SER A 85 9.61 -11.42 -18.63
N LEU A 86 8.32 -11.17 -18.34
CA LEU A 86 7.86 -10.97 -16.97
C LEU A 86 8.04 -12.24 -16.11
N TRP A 87 7.69 -13.40 -16.65
CA TRP A 87 7.88 -14.68 -15.97
C TRP A 87 9.36 -15.01 -15.77
N THR A 88 10.21 -14.66 -16.75
CA THR A 88 11.67 -14.79 -16.64
C THR A 88 12.22 -13.97 -15.48
N GLU A 89 11.68 -12.77 -15.23
CA GLU A 89 12.08 -11.95 -14.09
C GLU A 89 11.69 -12.59 -12.75
N PHE A 90 10.47 -13.11 -12.64
CA PHE A 90 10.02 -13.79 -11.42
C PHE A 90 10.90 -14.99 -11.07
N LEU A 91 11.28 -15.78 -12.07
CA LEU A 91 12.13 -16.97 -11.89
C LEU A 91 13.58 -16.64 -11.47
N LYS A 92 13.98 -15.37 -11.41
CA LYS A 92 15.26 -14.98 -10.76
C LYS A 92 15.17 -15.08 -9.23
N GLN A 93 13.97 -14.99 -8.66
CA GLN A 93 13.72 -14.94 -7.22
C GLN A 93 12.73 -16.02 -6.74
N LYS A 94 12.16 -16.80 -7.67
CA LYS A 94 11.12 -17.81 -7.42
C LYS A 94 11.46 -19.11 -8.12
N GLN A 95 10.90 -20.20 -7.63
CA GLN A 95 10.95 -21.52 -8.26
C GLN A 95 9.74 -21.71 -9.19
N ASP A 96 9.84 -22.66 -10.13
CA ASP A 96 8.75 -22.99 -11.05
C ASP A 96 7.44 -23.38 -10.32
N TRP A 97 7.57 -24.05 -9.16
CA TRP A 97 6.45 -24.44 -8.30
C TRP A 97 5.78 -23.27 -7.57
N ASP A 98 6.47 -22.14 -7.41
CA ASP A 98 5.89 -20.92 -6.81
C ASP A 98 4.97 -20.18 -7.79
N LEU A 99 5.03 -20.52 -9.08
CA LEU A 99 4.37 -19.79 -10.17
C LEU A 99 3.36 -20.66 -10.94
N THR A 100 3.52 -21.99 -10.91
CA THR A 100 2.61 -22.93 -11.60
C THR A 100 1.55 -23.50 -10.66
N GLY A 101 0.30 -23.55 -11.11
CA GLY A 101 -0.83 -24.09 -10.35
C GLY A 101 -0.96 -25.61 -10.46
N ASN A 102 -0.55 -26.18 -11.60
CA ASN A 102 -0.56 -27.62 -11.85
C ASN A 102 0.83 -28.26 -11.78
N GLY A 103 1.86 -27.50 -11.38
CA GLY A 103 3.25 -27.96 -11.34
C GLY A 103 3.93 -28.12 -12.70
N VAL A 104 3.25 -27.82 -13.80
CA VAL A 104 3.79 -28.04 -15.16
C VAL A 104 3.81 -26.75 -15.94
N ASN A 105 2.64 -26.20 -16.26
CA ASN A 105 2.54 -25.19 -17.31
C ASN A 105 1.22 -24.38 -17.23
N HIS A 106 0.49 -24.43 -16.12
CA HIS A 106 -0.66 -23.55 -15.88
C HIS A 106 -0.31 -22.58 -14.77
N PRO A 107 -0.64 -21.28 -14.89
CA PRO A 107 -0.33 -20.31 -13.84
C PRO A 107 -1.13 -20.65 -12.57
N ASN A 108 -0.57 -20.36 -11.39
CA ASN A 108 -1.35 -20.35 -10.15
C ASN A 108 -2.14 -19.04 -9.99
N ASP A 109 -2.81 -18.82 -8.86
CA ASP A 109 -3.62 -17.61 -8.63
C ASP A 109 -2.81 -16.31 -8.74
N PHE A 110 -1.57 -16.30 -8.25
CA PHE A 110 -0.65 -15.18 -8.44
C PHE A 110 -0.38 -14.94 -9.93
N GLY A 111 -0.08 -16.00 -10.68
CA GLY A 111 0.10 -15.93 -12.13
C GLY A 111 -1.12 -15.37 -12.86
N HIS A 112 -2.33 -15.83 -12.56
CA HIS A 112 -3.56 -15.31 -13.16
C HIS A 112 -3.75 -13.81 -12.87
N ARG A 113 -3.41 -13.34 -11.66
CA ARG A 113 -3.44 -11.91 -11.33
C ARG A 113 -2.46 -11.10 -12.18
N VAL A 114 -1.29 -11.65 -12.47
CA VAL A 114 -0.30 -11.01 -13.35
C VAL A 114 -0.81 -10.93 -14.79
N TYR A 115 -1.41 -12.01 -15.33
CA TYR A 115 -2.06 -11.96 -16.66
C TYR A 115 -3.11 -10.85 -16.73
N ALA A 116 -3.96 -10.73 -15.69
CA ALA A 116 -4.98 -9.69 -15.63
C ALA A 116 -4.35 -8.28 -15.62
N GLN A 117 -3.26 -8.07 -14.88
CA GLN A 117 -2.55 -6.78 -14.84
C GLN A 117 -1.93 -6.40 -16.19
N VAL A 118 -1.26 -7.35 -16.86
CA VAL A 118 -0.65 -7.12 -18.18
C VAL A 118 -1.72 -6.79 -19.22
N LEU A 119 -2.79 -7.58 -19.29
CA LEU A 119 -3.89 -7.32 -20.22
C LEU A 119 -4.58 -5.99 -19.90
N SER A 120 -4.80 -5.67 -18.62
CA SER A 120 -5.40 -4.40 -18.23
C SER A 120 -4.54 -3.20 -18.66
N ALA A 121 -3.21 -3.30 -18.56
CA ALA A 121 -2.30 -2.23 -18.99
C ALA A 121 -2.30 -1.98 -20.51
N LEU A 122 -2.73 -2.96 -21.31
CA LEU A 122 -2.89 -2.82 -22.76
C LEU A 122 -4.28 -2.30 -23.15
N LEU A 123 -5.32 -2.70 -22.41
CA LEU A 123 -6.71 -2.36 -22.69
C LEU A 123 -7.13 -1.01 -22.13
N VAL A 124 -6.66 -0.73 -20.93
CA VAL A 124 -6.81 0.56 -20.30
C VAL A 124 -5.58 1.30 -20.78
N PRO A 125 -5.72 2.34 -21.62
CA PRO A 125 -4.61 3.25 -21.85
C PRO A 125 -4.05 3.57 -20.48
N PRO A 126 -2.71 3.62 -20.28
CA PRO A 126 -2.23 4.24 -19.07
C PRO A 126 -3.03 5.53 -18.97
N THR A 127 -3.68 5.77 -17.83
CA THR A 127 -4.22 7.09 -17.56
C THR A 127 -3.03 8.04 -17.45
N VAL A 128 -2.34 8.27 -18.56
CA VAL A 128 -1.97 9.57 -19.03
C VAL A 128 -3.31 10.27 -19.24
N THR A 129 -3.93 10.65 -18.13
CA THR A 129 -4.32 12.03 -18.09
C THR A 129 -3.08 12.78 -18.53
N VAL A 130 -3.08 13.29 -19.76
CA VAL A 130 -2.51 14.60 -19.98
C VAL A 130 -3.39 15.54 -19.14
N SER A 131 -3.28 15.41 -17.83
CA SER A 131 -3.35 16.56 -16.97
C SER A 131 -2.20 17.39 -17.52
N THR A 132 -2.51 18.57 -18.04
CA THR A 132 -1.64 19.72 -17.76
C THR A 132 -1.03 19.45 -16.39
N VAL A 133 0.27 19.14 -16.30
CA VAL A 133 0.91 18.60 -15.09
C VAL A 133 0.35 19.40 -13.94
N ALA A 134 -0.62 18.82 -13.21
CA ALA A 134 -1.22 19.51 -12.10
C ALA A 134 -0.08 19.45 -11.10
N GLU A 135 0.60 20.58 -10.96
CA GLU A 135 1.80 20.66 -10.17
C GLU A 135 1.44 20.13 -8.79
N THR A 136 2.15 19.09 -8.33
CA THR A 136 1.88 18.53 -7.01
C THR A 136 2.07 19.68 -6.03
N PRO A 137 1.04 20.07 -5.25
CA PRO A 137 1.16 21.21 -4.38
C PRO A 137 2.35 21.02 -3.44
N ALA A 138 3.10 22.09 -3.22
CA ALA A 138 4.18 22.07 -2.24
C ALA A 138 3.62 21.60 -0.88
N PRO A 139 4.38 20.78 -0.11
CA PRO A 139 3.93 20.35 1.20
C PRO A 139 3.63 21.55 2.10
N GLU A 140 2.50 21.48 2.81
CA GLU A 140 2.08 22.51 3.76
C GLU A 140 2.42 22.05 5.18
N GLU A 141 3.10 22.89 5.96
CA GLU A 141 3.33 22.63 7.38
C GLU A 141 2.27 23.35 8.23
N LEU A 142 1.71 22.63 9.21
CA LEU A 142 0.74 23.17 10.15
C LEU A 142 1.10 22.73 11.57
N MET A 143 1.19 23.69 12.49
CA MET A 143 1.38 23.42 13.91
C MET A 143 0.15 22.70 14.47
N LEU A 144 0.33 21.61 15.24
CA LEU A 144 -0.79 20.88 15.86
C LEU A 144 -1.50 21.72 16.92
N TRP A 145 -0.69 22.47 17.66
CA TRP A 145 -1.09 23.27 18.81
C TRP A 145 -0.64 24.70 18.56
N ASN A 146 -1.54 25.67 18.74
CA ASN A 146 -1.28 27.09 18.48
C ASN A 146 -0.41 27.70 19.60
N GLY A 147 0.78 27.14 19.84
CA GLY A 147 1.73 27.56 20.89
C GLY A 147 1.40 27.11 22.32
N GLN A 148 0.31 26.34 22.50
CA GLN A 148 -0.07 25.76 23.80
C GLN A 148 -0.40 24.28 23.61
N ALA A 149 0.63 23.44 23.67
CA ALA A 149 0.47 22.01 23.54
C ALA A 149 0.19 21.39 24.92
N PRO A 150 -0.85 20.55 25.07
CA PRO A 150 -1.14 19.89 26.32
C PRO A 150 -0.01 18.92 26.66
N ILE A 151 0.37 18.89 27.93
CA ILE A 151 1.35 17.93 28.47
C ILE A 151 0.70 16.89 29.38
N ASP A 152 -0.51 17.23 29.86
CA ASP A 152 -1.48 16.37 30.52
C ASP A 152 -2.87 17.02 30.35
N LYS A 153 -3.85 16.65 31.18
CA LYS A 153 -5.23 17.16 31.09
C LYS A 153 -5.38 18.63 31.49
N GLU A 154 -4.49 19.17 32.30
CA GLU A 154 -4.64 20.48 32.96
C GLU A 154 -3.51 21.45 32.60
N HIS A 155 -2.34 20.92 32.22
CA HIS A 155 -1.15 21.72 31.96
C HIS A 155 -0.79 21.78 30.48
N PHE A 156 -0.27 22.93 30.08
CA PHE A 156 0.16 23.25 28.71
C PHE A 156 1.59 23.79 28.70
N LYS A 157 2.32 23.54 27.61
CA LYS A 157 3.64 24.14 27.37
C LYS A 157 3.71 24.71 25.96
N ASN A 158 4.58 25.70 25.80
CA ASN A 158 5.01 26.17 24.49
C ASN A 158 5.98 25.15 23.89
N GLU A 159 5.42 24.07 23.33
CA GLU A 159 6.14 23.03 22.62
C GLU A 159 5.61 22.96 21.19
N ASP A 160 6.54 23.03 20.25
CA ASP A 160 6.24 23.02 18.82
C ASP A 160 6.19 21.57 18.31
N THR A 161 5.05 21.18 17.77
CA THR A 161 4.88 19.95 16.98
C THR A 161 3.96 20.25 15.81
N LYS A 162 4.20 19.58 14.68
CA LYS A 162 3.56 19.88 13.41
C LYS A 162 3.12 18.63 12.67
N ILE A 163 2.19 18.86 11.75
CA ILE A 163 1.93 17.97 10.63
C ILE A 163 2.50 18.58 9.36
N THR A 164 2.99 17.73 8.48
CA THR A 164 3.28 18.12 7.09
C THR A 164 2.29 17.44 6.15
N VAL A 165 1.50 18.24 5.46
CA VAL A 165 0.44 17.78 4.54
C VAL A 165 1.01 17.69 3.13
N HIS A 166 1.13 16.47 2.61
CA HIS A 166 1.48 16.18 1.23
C HIS A 166 0.18 15.90 0.48
N ARG A 167 -0.18 16.76 -0.47
CA ARG A 167 -1.39 16.58 -1.29
C ARG A 167 -1.02 16.01 -2.66
N PRO A 168 -1.81 15.07 -3.19
CA PRO A 168 -1.65 14.63 -4.58
C PRO A 168 -2.02 15.76 -5.54
N ALA A 169 -1.48 15.69 -6.76
CA ALA A 169 -1.90 16.54 -7.87
C ALA A 169 -3.40 16.39 -8.20
N LYS A 170 -3.93 15.17 -8.05
CA LYS A 170 -5.34 14.83 -8.19
C LYS A 170 -5.77 13.91 -7.04
N GLY A 171 -6.55 14.46 -6.11
CA GLY A 171 -7.06 13.72 -4.95
C GLY A 171 -8.17 12.74 -5.31
N ASN A 172 -8.25 11.64 -4.56
CA ASN A 172 -9.36 10.69 -4.57
C ASN A 172 -10.25 10.80 -3.31
N GLY A 173 -10.04 11.86 -2.52
CA GLY A 173 -10.73 12.14 -1.26
C GLY A 173 -10.18 11.41 -0.03
N ALA A 174 -9.26 10.44 -0.17
CA ALA A 174 -8.70 9.74 0.99
C ALA A 174 -7.48 10.46 1.57
N ALA A 175 -7.30 10.32 2.87
CA ALA A 175 -6.17 10.86 3.61
C ALA A 175 -5.64 9.85 4.63
N ILE A 176 -4.33 9.89 4.89
CA ILE A 176 -3.69 9.03 5.90
C ILE A 176 -2.77 9.88 6.77
N VAL A 177 -3.05 9.90 8.08
CA VAL A 177 -2.12 10.41 9.10
C VAL A 177 -1.03 9.36 9.32
N ILE A 178 0.23 9.73 9.09
CA ILE A 178 1.38 8.83 9.15
C ILE A 178 2.15 9.11 10.44
N CYS A 179 2.28 8.08 11.28
CA CYS A 179 3.07 8.08 12.50
C CYS A 179 4.41 7.37 12.23
N PRO A 180 5.52 8.10 12.06
CA PRO A 180 6.83 7.48 11.87
C PRO A 180 7.23 6.64 13.08
N GLY A 181 8.05 5.61 12.88
CA GLY A 181 8.70 4.88 13.95
C GLY A 181 9.86 5.64 14.58
N GLY A 182 10.73 4.90 15.27
CA GLY A 182 11.87 5.46 16.01
C GLY A 182 11.82 5.22 17.52
N GLY A 183 11.06 4.21 17.97
CA GLY A 183 11.13 3.69 19.34
C GLY A 183 10.67 4.66 20.43
N TYR A 184 9.85 5.66 20.10
CA TYR A 184 9.54 6.80 20.98
C TYR A 184 10.77 7.58 21.48
N GLN A 185 11.89 7.50 20.75
CA GLN A 185 13.13 8.23 21.04
C GLN A 185 13.43 9.30 19.98
N ARG A 186 13.00 9.05 18.75
CA ARG A 186 13.16 9.91 17.58
C ARG A 186 12.05 9.61 16.58
N LEU A 187 12.02 10.36 15.49
CA LEU A 187 11.09 10.15 14.38
C LEU A 187 11.86 9.81 13.10
N VAL A 188 11.49 8.72 12.43
CA VAL A 188 12.08 8.33 11.14
C VAL A 188 11.28 8.97 9.99
N THR A 189 11.20 10.31 9.96
CA THR A 189 10.32 11.05 9.04
C THR A 189 10.69 10.91 7.56
N GLY A 190 11.93 10.57 7.22
CA GLY A 190 12.36 10.38 5.83
C GLY A 190 11.67 9.17 5.18
N GLY A 191 12.07 7.96 5.59
CA GLY A 191 11.60 6.71 4.99
C GLY A 191 10.19 6.29 5.43
N GLU A 192 9.82 6.54 6.69
CA GLU A 192 8.55 6.11 7.29
C GLU A 192 7.52 7.26 7.39
N GLY A 193 7.86 8.44 6.85
CA GLY A 193 6.99 9.62 6.83
C GLY A 193 6.84 10.18 5.42
N HIS A 194 7.66 11.16 5.05
CA HIS A 194 7.58 11.89 3.78
C HIS A 194 7.74 11.00 2.55
N GLY A 195 8.58 9.96 2.60
CA GLY A 195 8.69 8.98 1.52
C GLY A 195 7.38 8.24 1.27
N ILE A 196 6.72 7.81 2.35
CA ILE A 196 5.39 7.18 2.30
C ILE A 196 4.32 8.16 1.83
N ALA A 197 4.34 9.40 2.31
CA ALA A 197 3.40 10.44 1.87
C ALA A 197 3.51 10.69 0.36
N LYS A 198 4.73 10.74 -0.19
CA LYS A 198 4.96 10.84 -1.64
C LYS A 198 4.45 9.62 -2.40
N TRP A 199 4.66 8.42 -1.86
CA TRP A 199 4.13 7.19 -2.46
C TRP A 199 2.59 7.17 -2.45
N LEU A 200 1.94 7.59 -1.36
CA LEU A 200 0.48 7.73 -1.27
C LEU A 200 -0.07 8.74 -2.29
N ASN A 201 0.62 9.86 -2.49
CA ASN A 201 0.21 10.86 -3.47
C ASN A 201 0.14 10.31 -4.91
N GLN A 202 1.00 9.35 -5.26
CA GLN A 202 0.96 8.68 -6.58
C GLN A 202 -0.35 7.89 -6.80
N HIS A 203 -1.06 7.56 -5.72
CA HIS A 203 -2.33 6.85 -5.72
C HIS A 203 -3.53 7.80 -5.48
N GLY A 204 -3.30 9.11 -5.49
CA GLY A 204 -4.33 10.12 -5.24
C GLY A 204 -4.73 10.26 -3.77
N ILE A 205 -3.93 9.74 -2.83
CA ILE A 205 -4.21 9.77 -1.38
C ILE A 205 -3.35 10.87 -0.74
N ALA A 206 -3.94 11.74 0.07
CA ALA A 206 -3.18 12.74 0.84
C ALA A 206 -2.41 12.07 1.99
N GLY A 207 -1.10 12.34 2.08
CA GLY A 207 -0.25 11.87 3.18
C GLY A 207 0.02 12.97 4.20
N ILE A 208 -0.29 12.73 5.48
CA ILE A 208 -0.12 13.71 6.56
C ILE A 208 0.92 13.18 7.53
N VAL A 209 2.15 13.65 7.42
CA VAL A 209 3.25 13.20 8.29
C VAL A 209 3.14 13.89 9.63
N LEU A 210 2.95 13.12 10.70
CA LEU A 210 2.88 13.62 12.07
C LEU A 210 4.26 13.58 12.74
N GLU A 211 4.75 14.74 13.15
CA GLU A 211 5.93 14.86 14.00
C GLU A 211 5.53 14.91 15.48
N TYR A 212 5.02 13.80 16.00
CA TYR A 212 4.52 13.71 17.38
C TYR A 212 5.62 13.91 18.41
N ARG A 213 5.28 14.54 19.54
CA ARG A 213 6.21 14.78 20.63
C ARG A 213 6.61 13.46 21.30
N MET A 214 7.88 13.38 21.67
CA MET A 214 8.38 12.24 22.43
C MET A 214 7.80 12.25 23.85
N PRO A 215 7.56 11.08 24.47
CA PRO A 215 6.89 11.00 25.77
C PRO A 215 7.65 11.77 26.86
N HIS A 216 8.97 11.55 27.00
CA HIS A 216 9.81 12.16 28.04
C HIS A 216 9.15 12.13 29.44
N GLY A 217 8.63 10.96 29.84
CA GLY A 217 7.91 10.78 31.11
C GLY A 217 6.42 11.16 31.07
N ARG A 218 5.91 11.66 29.94
CA ARG A 218 4.51 12.05 29.73
C ARG A 218 3.84 11.09 28.74
N THR A 219 3.42 9.94 29.24
CA THR A 219 2.96 8.81 28.41
C THR A 219 1.87 9.16 27.40
N TYR A 220 0.94 10.05 27.75
CA TYR A 220 -0.21 10.39 26.90
C TYR A 220 0.10 11.40 25.80
N VAL A 221 1.24 12.10 25.86
CA VAL A 221 1.56 13.20 24.93
C VAL A 221 1.56 12.76 23.45
N PRO A 222 2.21 11.64 23.06
CA PRO A 222 2.14 11.19 21.67
C PRO A 222 0.71 10.89 21.21
N LEU A 223 -0.12 10.27 22.08
CA LEU A 223 -1.51 9.96 21.77
C LEU A 223 -2.35 11.23 21.55
N MET A 224 -2.17 12.24 22.40
CA MET A 224 -2.83 13.54 22.23
C MET A 224 -2.48 14.16 20.88
N ASP A 225 -1.21 14.08 20.47
CA ASP A 225 -0.76 14.60 19.18
C ASP A 225 -1.39 13.83 17.99
N ALA A 226 -1.45 12.50 18.06
CA ALA A 226 -2.09 11.68 17.04
C ALA A 226 -3.59 11.97 16.90
N GLN A 227 -4.31 12.06 18.03
CA GLN A 227 -5.72 12.42 18.04
C GLN A 227 -5.94 13.83 17.48
N ARG A 228 -5.11 14.80 17.88
CA ARG A 228 -5.17 16.17 17.36
C ARG A 228 -4.92 16.24 15.87
N ALA A 229 -3.96 15.46 15.36
CA ALA A 229 -3.69 15.37 13.92
C ALA A 229 -4.92 14.87 13.15
N ILE A 230 -5.57 13.80 13.60
CA ILE A 230 -6.80 13.29 12.95
C ILE A 230 -7.90 14.36 12.95
N ARG A 231 -8.12 15.04 14.07
CA ARG A 231 -9.10 16.13 14.17
C ARG A 231 -8.76 17.28 13.23
N LEU A 232 -7.49 17.68 13.12
CA LEU A 232 -7.05 18.74 12.21
C LEU A 232 -7.30 18.37 10.76
N VAL A 233 -7.02 17.12 10.37
CA VAL A 233 -7.34 16.63 9.02
C VAL A 233 -8.83 16.69 8.75
N ARG A 234 -9.65 16.25 9.70
CA ARG A 234 -11.11 16.28 9.56
C ARG A 234 -11.66 17.72 9.48
N ALA A 235 -11.19 18.61 10.34
CA ALA A 235 -11.58 20.03 10.35
C ALA A 235 -11.15 20.78 9.07
N ASN A 236 -10.04 20.37 8.45
CA ASN A 236 -9.52 20.97 7.22
C ASN A 236 -9.90 20.17 5.96
N ALA A 237 -10.77 19.16 6.07
CA ALA A 237 -11.05 18.22 4.98
C ALA A 237 -11.47 18.94 3.69
N LYS A 238 -12.38 19.92 3.81
CA LYS A 238 -12.82 20.77 2.69
C LYS A 238 -11.67 21.57 2.06
N ARG A 239 -10.74 22.09 2.86
CA ARG A 239 -9.59 22.88 2.38
C ARG A 239 -8.60 22.01 1.59
N TRP A 240 -8.50 20.74 1.95
CA TRP A 240 -7.54 19.80 1.38
C TRP A 240 -8.15 18.83 0.35
N ASP A 241 -9.42 19.02 -0.02
CA ASP A 241 -10.17 18.13 -0.93
C ASP A 241 -10.19 16.67 -0.44
N ILE A 242 -10.39 16.50 0.87
CA ILE A 242 -10.48 15.22 1.57
C ILE A 242 -11.94 14.96 1.95
N ASP A 243 -12.38 13.72 1.84
CA ASP A 243 -13.63 13.24 2.42
C ASP A 243 -13.40 13.01 3.93
N PRO A 244 -14.13 13.71 4.83
CA PRO A 244 -13.95 13.59 6.27
C PRO A 244 -14.24 12.19 6.84
N ASN A 245 -14.83 11.29 6.04
CA ASN A 245 -15.11 9.88 6.37
C ASN A 245 -14.13 8.88 5.73
N ARG A 246 -13.04 9.38 5.14
CA ARG A 246 -11.97 8.55 4.53
C ARG A 246 -10.59 8.95 5.04
N ILE A 247 -10.48 9.17 6.35
CA ILE A 247 -9.25 9.57 7.05
C ILE A 247 -8.73 8.38 7.84
N GLY A 248 -7.68 7.73 7.31
CA GLY A 248 -6.98 6.65 8.00
C GLY A 248 -5.81 7.12 8.85
N ILE A 249 -5.27 6.20 9.64
CA ILE A 249 -3.98 6.37 10.33
C ILE A 249 -3.04 5.22 9.95
N MET A 250 -1.77 5.52 9.73
CA MET A 250 -0.72 4.55 9.42
C MET A 250 0.43 4.69 10.41
N GLY A 251 1.06 3.59 10.79
CA GLY A 251 2.24 3.66 11.64
C GLY A 251 3.22 2.51 11.46
N PHE A 252 4.48 2.80 11.76
CA PHE A 252 5.63 1.91 11.62
C PHE A 252 6.27 1.64 12.98
N SER A 253 6.48 0.38 13.39
CA SER A 253 7.13 0.05 14.68
C SER A 253 6.47 0.76 15.88
N ALA A 254 7.18 1.64 16.61
CA ALA A 254 6.61 2.48 17.67
C ALA A 254 5.53 3.49 17.17
N GLY A 255 5.65 3.94 15.92
CA GLY A 255 4.58 4.68 15.25
C GLY A 255 3.36 3.80 14.97
N GLY A 256 3.57 2.49 14.74
CA GLY A 256 2.51 1.49 14.64
C GLY A 256 1.81 1.28 15.98
N HIS A 257 2.54 1.34 17.09
CA HIS A 257 1.96 1.41 18.42
C HIS A 257 1.11 2.68 18.60
N LEU A 258 1.62 3.85 18.21
CA LEU A 258 0.85 5.09 18.30
C LEU A 258 -0.43 5.05 17.45
N ALA A 259 -0.32 4.57 16.21
CA ALA A 259 -1.45 4.45 15.29
C ALA A 259 -2.52 3.48 15.82
N SER A 260 -2.12 2.33 16.35
CA SER A 260 -3.06 1.39 16.99
C SER A 260 -3.66 1.97 18.27
N THR A 261 -2.88 2.68 19.09
CA THR A 261 -3.38 3.38 20.29
C THR A 261 -4.45 4.41 19.92
N ALA A 262 -4.24 5.21 18.87
CA ALA A 262 -5.25 6.17 18.41
C ALA A 262 -6.48 5.49 17.79
N ALA A 263 -6.31 4.32 17.18
CA ALA A 263 -7.40 3.52 16.62
C ALA A 263 -8.22 2.77 17.68
N THR A 264 -7.73 2.62 18.91
CA THR A 264 -8.46 2.01 20.04
C THR A 264 -8.88 3.02 21.10
N HIS A 265 -8.13 4.11 21.27
CA HIS A 265 -8.40 5.19 22.22
C HIS A 265 -8.88 6.43 21.47
N PHE A 266 -10.08 6.40 20.93
CA PHE A 266 -10.69 7.54 20.24
C PHE A 266 -11.94 8.03 20.96
N ASP A 267 -12.37 9.24 20.60
CA ASP A 267 -13.66 9.81 20.95
C ASP A 267 -14.31 10.47 19.73
N LYS A 268 -15.59 10.82 19.87
CA LYS A 268 -16.42 11.38 18.79
C LYS A 268 -16.30 12.92 18.70
N GLY A 269 -15.38 13.53 19.44
CA GLY A 269 -15.29 14.98 19.61
C GLY A 269 -16.27 15.52 20.65
N ASN A 270 -16.11 16.79 20.99
CA ASN A 270 -17.00 17.49 21.89
C ASN A 270 -17.73 18.62 21.13
N PRO A 271 -19.02 18.47 20.78
CA PRO A 271 -19.78 19.48 20.05
C PRO A 271 -19.83 20.86 20.73
N GLN A 272 -19.60 20.92 22.05
CA GLN A 272 -19.59 22.15 22.83
C GLN A 272 -18.18 22.74 23.01
N ALA A 273 -17.14 22.13 22.42
CA ALA A 273 -15.78 22.64 22.55
C ALA A 273 -15.66 24.06 21.97
N LYS A 274 -14.85 24.88 22.64
CA LYS A 274 -14.56 26.26 22.21
C LYS A 274 -13.84 26.26 20.87
N GLU A 275 -12.80 25.44 20.74
CA GLU A 275 -12.05 25.25 19.51
C GLU A 275 -12.79 24.32 18.56
N LEU A 276 -12.93 24.73 17.28
CA LEU A 276 -13.66 23.95 16.28
C LEU A 276 -13.04 22.57 16.03
N VAL A 277 -11.70 22.48 16.06
CA VAL A 277 -10.96 21.23 15.89
C VAL A 277 -11.34 20.20 16.96
N ASP A 278 -11.60 20.63 18.20
CA ASP A 278 -11.95 19.71 19.30
C ASP A 278 -13.40 19.22 19.24
N ARG A 279 -14.20 19.78 18.31
CA ARG A 279 -15.54 19.26 17.99
C ARG A 279 -15.49 18.05 17.05
N GLU A 280 -14.43 17.91 16.27
CA GLU A 280 -14.28 16.80 15.34
C GLU A 280 -13.94 15.51 16.06
N SER A 281 -14.41 14.37 15.54
CA SER A 281 -13.98 13.05 16.00
C SER A 281 -12.47 12.87 15.83
N CYS A 282 -11.82 12.10 16.72
CA CYS A 282 -10.45 11.63 16.52
C CYS A 282 -10.39 10.14 16.12
N ARG A 283 -11.54 9.48 15.92
CA ARG A 283 -11.58 8.11 15.38
C ARG A 283 -11.08 8.10 13.94
N PRO A 284 -10.06 7.29 13.59
CA PRO A 284 -9.71 7.06 12.19
C PRO A 284 -10.72 6.12 11.53
N ASP A 285 -10.92 6.26 10.22
CA ASP A 285 -11.87 5.45 9.44
C ASP A 285 -11.31 4.06 9.11
N PHE A 286 -9.98 3.93 9.07
CA PHE A 286 -9.21 2.69 8.93
C PHE A 286 -7.80 2.87 9.51
N ALA A 287 -7.10 1.78 9.83
CA ALA A 287 -5.71 1.80 10.28
C ALA A 287 -4.80 0.90 9.42
N ILE A 288 -3.55 1.32 9.23
CA ILE A 288 -2.51 0.54 8.54
C ILE A 288 -1.30 0.41 9.45
N LEU A 289 -1.00 -0.81 9.88
CA LEU A 289 0.02 -1.07 10.88
C LEU A 289 1.13 -1.92 10.26
N VAL A 290 2.33 -1.36 10.18
CA VAL A 290 3.49 -1.99 9.53
C VAL A 290 4.53 -2.30 10.60
N TYR A 291 4.85 -3.58 10.77
CA TYR A 291 5.66 -4.15 11.85
C TYR A 291 5.43 -3.47 13.22
N PRO A 292 4.16 -3.32 13.65
CA PRO A 292 3.83 -2.49 14.80
C PRO A 292 4.35 -3.11 16.10
N VAL A 293 4.82 -2.26 17.00
CA VAL A 293 4.75 -2.58 18.43
C VAL A 293 3.27 -2.49 18.81
N VAL A 294 2.75 -3.46 19.57
CA VAL A 294 1.34 -3.53 19.96
C VAL A 294 1.22 -3.74 21.46
N THR A 295 1.86 -4.79 21.98
CA THR A 295 1.78 -5.12 23.40
C THR A 295 2.87 -4.38 24.18
N MET A 296 2.53 -3.93 25.39
CA MET A 296 3.51 -3.41 26.38
C MET A 296 3.86 -4.46 27.44
N GLY A 297 3.40 -5.70 27.24
CA GLY A 297 3.69 -6.86 28.07
C GLY A 297 5.00 -7.56 27.71
N GLU A 298 5.03 -8.88 27.85
CA GLU A 298 6.26 -9.70 27.74
C GLU A 298 6.87 -9.68 26.33
N SER A 299 6.05 -9.70 25.27
CA SER A 299 6.51 -9.72 23.87
C SER A 299 6.72 -8.32 23.25
N THR A 300 6.84 -7.28 24.07
CA THR A 300 7.06 -5.90 23.63
C THR A 300 8.43 -5.68 23.00
N HIS A 301 8.57 -4.60 22.22
CA HIS A 301 9.87 -3.98 22.00
C HIS A 301 10.29 -3.18 23.26
N GLY A 302 11.33 -3.64 23.95
CA GLY A 302 11.72 -3.10 25.26
C GLY A 302 12.07 -1.61 25.26
N GLY A 303 12.75 -1.12 24.22
CA GLY A 303 13.10 0.30 24.09
C GLY A 303 11.86 1.20 23.96
N SER A 304 10.90 0.81 23.13
CA SER A 304 9.64 1.55 22.96
C SER A 304 8.86 1.60 24.26
N ARG A 305 8.76 0.46 24.97
CA ARG A 305 8.08 0.38 26.26
C ARG A 305 8.71 1.30 27.29
N LYS A 306 10.03 1.25 27.44
CA LYS A 306 10.76 2.10 28.39
C LYS A 306 10.59 3.59 28.07
N ASN A 307 10.70 3.97 26.79
CA ASN A 307 10.56 5.37 26.38
C ASN A 307 9.14 5.91 26.57
N LEU A 308 8.11 5.08 26.40
CA LEU A 308 6.70 5.47 26.56
C LEU A 308 6.22 5.44 28.01
N LEU A 309 6.51 4.35 28.74
CA LEU A 309 5.93 4.08 30.06
C LEU A 309 6.93 4.28 31.23
N GLY A 310 8.21 4.50 30.95
CA GLY A 310 9.27 4.60 31.95
C GLY A 310 9.79 3.24 32.42
N ASP A 311 10.66 3.26 33.44
CA ASP A 311 11.32 2.06 33.95
C ASP A 311 10.38 1.15 34.75
N ASN A 312 9.45 1.73 35.51
CA ASN A 312 8.57 1.01 36.44
C ASN A 312 7.09 1.33 36.18
N PRO A 313 6.52 0.96 35.02
CA PRO A 313 5.13 1.25 34.74
C PRO A 313 4.21 0.38 35.59
N THR A 314 3.07 0.94 35.99
CA THR A 314 2.06 0.17 36.72
C THR A 314 1.44 -0.90 35.81
N PRO A 315 0.92 -2.00 36.38
CA PRO A 315 0.20 -3.02 35.61
C PRO A 315 -0.95 -2.45 34.79
N ASP A 316 -1.66 -1.45 35.32
CA ASP A 316 -2.75 -0.78 34.62
C ASP A 316 -2.26 0.02 33.42
N MET A 317 -1.12 0.71 33.53
CA MET A 317 -0.52 1.42 32.38
C MET A 317 -0.05 0.44 31.30
N VAL A 318 0.55 -0.69 31.70
CA VAL A 318 0.93 -1.76 30.76
C VAL A 318 -0.32 -2.31 30.05
N LYS A 319 -1.40 -2.55 30.79
CA LYS A 319 -2.67 -3.03 30.21
C LYS A 319 -3.28 -2.00 29.27
N LEU A 320 -3.31 -0.73 29.68
CA LEU A 320 -3.91 0.37 28.93
C LEU A 320 -3.20 0.61 27.60
N PHE A 321 -1.86 0.54 27.57
CA PHE A 321 -1.07 0.70 26.34
C PHE A 321 -0.71 -0.63 25.68
N SER A 322 -1.36 -1.73 26.06
CA SER A 322 -1.35 -2.98 25.30
C SER A 322 -2.56 -2.97 24.36
N ASN A 323 -2.36 -2.53 23.11
CA ASN A 323 -3.48 -2.20 22.22
C ASN A 323 -4.34 -3.42 21.83
N GLU A 324 -3.78 -4.63 21.90
CA GLU A 324 -4.52 -5.89 21.75
C GLU A 324 -5.64 -6.06 22.79
N LYS A 325 -5.53 -5.37 23.94
CA LYS A 325 -6.52 -5.41 25.04
C LYS A 325 -7.54 -4.29 24.97
N GLN A 326 -7.41 -3.39 23.99
CA GLN A 326 -8.22 -2.17 23.86
C GLN A 326 -9.12 -2.20 22.62
N VAL A 327 -9.08 -3.30 21.84
CA VAL A 327 -9.94 -3.50 20.68
C VAL A 327 -11.40 -3.64 21.12
N THR A 328 -12.28 -2.94 20.42
CA THR A 328 -13.73 -3.00 20.62
C THR A 328 -14.44 -3.15 19.28
N ALA A 329 -15.77 -3.34 19.31
CA ALA A 329 -16.57 -3.33 18.08
C ALA A 329 -16.55 -1.99 17.32
N GLU A 330 -16.15 -0.89 17.98
CA GLU A 330 -16.01 0.43 17.33
C GLU A 330 -14.61 0.64 16.73
N THR A 331 -13.62 -0.21 17.00
CA THR A 331 -12.28 -0.15 16.39
C THR A 331 -12.41 -0.25 14.86
N PRO A 332 -11.75 0.63 14.07
CA PRO A 332 -11.92 0.65 12.63
C PRO A 332 -11.24 -0.56 11.96
N PRO A 333 -11.56 -0.87 10.69
CA PRO A 333 -10.84 -1.89 9.93
C PRO A 333 -9.33 -1.63 9.91
N VAL A 334 -8.54 -2.70 10.12
CA VAL A 334 -7.08 -2.63 10.21
C VAL A 334 -6.43 -3.51 9.14
N PHE A 335 -5.45 -2.96 8.44
CA PHE A 335 -4.49 -3.74 7.63
C PHE A 335 -3.18 -3.90 8.41
N LEU A 336 -2.64 -5.12 8.44
CA LEU A 336 -1.40 -5.46 9.13
C LEU A 336 -0.39 -6.06 8.14
N ALA A 337 0.86 -5.60 8.21
CA ALA A 337 1.97 -6.23 7.51
C ALA A 337 3.18 -6.36 8.44
N HIS A 338 3.75 -7.56 8.54
CA HIS A 338 4.89 -7.84 9.43
C HIS A 338 5.76 -8.95 8.80
N ALA A 339 7.07 -8.77 8.80
CA ALA A 339 8.01 -9.83 8.44
C ALA A 339 8.10 -10.87 9.57
N VAL A 340 8.11 -12.16 9.22
CA VAL A 340 8.16 -13.26 10.20
C VAL A 340 9.47 -13.28 10.99
N ASP A 341 10.55 -12.80 10.38
CA ASP A 341 11.89 -12.77 10.91
C ASP A 341 12.30 -11.41 11.50
N ASP A 342 11.34 -10.51 11.76
CA ASP A 342 11.59 -9.25 12.47
C ASP A 342 12.08 -9.56 13.91
N LYS A 343 13.36 -9.25 14.15
CA LYS A 343 14.00 -9.46 15.45
C LYS A 343 13.72 -8.33 16.45
N PRO A 344 13.75 -7.04 16.06
CA PRO A 344 13.40 -5.96 16.97
C PRO A 344 11.99 -6.03 17.53
N VAL A 345 10.98 -6.27 16.69
CA VAL A 345 9.59 -6.36 17.10
C VAL A 345 9.07 -7.76 16.78
N PRO A 346 8.87 -8.63 17.78
CA PRO A 346 8.37 -9.97 17.51
C PRO A 346 7.02 -9.94 16.79
N ILE A 347 6.88 -10.77 15.74
CA ILE A 347 5.63 -10.89 14.94
C ILE A 347 4.39 -11.15 15.79
N LYS A 348 4.55 -11.71 16.99
CA LYS A 348 3.49 -11.90 17.98
C LYS A 348 2.68 -10.61 18.26
N ASN A 349 3.31 -9.44 18.18
CA ASN A 349 2.61 -8.16 18.28
C ASN A 349 1.49 -8.01 17.23
N SER A 350 1.74 -8.43 15.99
CA SER A 350 0.72 -8.39 14.93
C SER A 350 -0.25 -9.56 14.95
N GLN A 351 0.11 -10.69 15.55
CA GLN A 351 -0.76 -11.85 15.66
C GLN A 351 -1.79 -11.73 16.80
N ASP A 352 -1.44 -10.99 17.85
CA ASP A 352 -2.29 -10.81 19.03
C ASP A 352 -3.34 -9.70 18.87
N LEU A 353 -3.11 -8.74 17.97
CA LEU A 353 -4.04 -7.65 17.63
C LEU A 353 -5.15 -8.14 16.71
#